data_AF-T0ZRS4-F1
#
_entry.id   AF-T0ZRS4-F1
#
_cell.length_a   1.000
_cell.length_b   1.000
_cell.length_c   1.000
_cell.angle_alpha   90.00
_cell.angle_beta   90.00
_cell.angle_gamma   90.00
#
_symmetry.space_group_name_H-M   'P 1'
#
loop_
_entity.id
_entity.type
_entity.pdbx_description
1 polymer ?
#
loop_
_entity_poly.entity_id
_entity_poly.type
_entity_poly.pdbx_seq_one_letter_code
_entity_poly.pdbx_strand_id
1 'polypeptide(L)'
;TGLAAFTGTRVPGISTPALEKLRRQAGLLVTRRLNPLEPPPYQLLPTTEPGLGLAALPQPDGGDLFFDIEGDPFVDPSGLEYLLGVGWANARGEFEYRAFWAHDEASEKLAFEEFIDFVGESLTRSPGLHVYHYAPYEPAALKRLMGRYGTREREVDDLLRGRVLVDLYQVVRQGVCVGTP
;
A
#
# COMPACT_ATOMS: atom_id res chain seq x y z
N THR A 1 22.20 -21.31 10.64
CA THR A 1 22.08 -22.40 9.65
C THR A 1 21.01 -23.42 10.02
N GLY A 2 20.72 -23.69 11.31
CA GLY A 2 19.82 -24.75 11.76
C GLY A 2 18.46 -24.86 11.03
N LEU A 3 17.61 -23.83 11.11
CA LEU A 3 16.29 -23.89 10.47
C LEU A 3 16.34 -23.83 8.94
N ALA A 4 17.29 -23.06 8.37
CA ALA A 4 17.47 -22.94 6.92
C ALA A 4 17.86 -24.27 6.26
N ALA A 5 18.63 -25.11 6.97
CA ALA A 5 19.08 -26.42 6.52
C ALA A 5 18.17 -27.58 6.99
N PHE A 6 17.02 -27.28 7.61
CA PHE A 6 16.14 -28.31 8.16
C PHE A 6 15.41 -29.08 7.05
N THR A 7 15.68 -30.39 6.98
CA THR A 7 15.11 -31.31 5.99
C THR A 7 13.89 -32.09 6.50
N GLY A 8 13.57 -31.99 7.80
CA GLY A 8 12.39 -32.63 8.36
C GLY A 8 11.09 -32.02 7.86
N THR A 9 10.02 -32.81 7.86
CA THR A 9 8.69 -32.41 7.35
C THR A 9 7.74 -31.95 8.45
N ARG A 10 8.10 -32.11 9.73
CA ARG A 10 7.25 -31.78 10.88
C ARG A 10 8.07 -31.31 12.07
N VAL A 11 7.54 -30.32 12.80
CA VAL A 11 7.97 -29.92 14.14
C VAL A 11 6.73 -29.92 15.04
N PRO A 12 6.74 -30.60 16.21
CA PRO A 12 5.59 -30.57 17.13
C PRO A 12 5.18 -29.13 17.48
N GLY A 13 3.87 -28.84 17.44
CA GLY A 13 3.33 -27.50 17.70
C GLY A 13 3.44 -26.50 16.54
N ILE A 14 4.05 -26.88 15.41
CA ILE A 14 4.15 -26.03 14.21
C ILE A 14 3.45 -26.74 13.04
N SER A 15 2.55 -26.02 12.36
CA SER A 15 1.90 -26.53 11.15
C SER A 15 2.90 -26.61 10.00
N THR A 16 2.68 -27.53 9.05
CA THR A 16 3.55 -27.65 7.87
C THR A 16 3.68 -26.33 7.09
N PRO A 17 2.61 -25.56 6.81
CA PRO A 17 2.74 -24.27 6.13
C PRO A 17 3.56 -23.24 6.92
N ALA A 18 3.40 -23.21 8.24
CA ALA A 18 4.20 -22.32 9.09
C ALA A 18 5.68 -22.70 9.08
N LEU A 19 5.99 -24.01 9.16
CA LEU A 19 7.36 -24.52 9.07
C LEU A 19 8.01 -24.19 7.72
N GLU A 20 7.28 -24.34 6.61
CA GLU A 20 7.77 -24.00 5.27
C GLU A 20 8.05 -22.51 5.13
N LYS A 21 7.14 -21.64 5.62
CA LYS A 21 7.34 -20.19 5.65
C LYS A 21 8.58 -19.82 6.46
N LEU A 22 8.72 -20.38 7.66
CA LEU A 22 9.86 -20.13 8.55
C LEU A 22 11.19 -20.61 7.94
N ARG A 23 11.20 -21.79 7.31
CA ARG A 23 12.39 -22.31 6.61
C ARG A 23 12.79 -21.42 5.43
N ARG A 24 11.81 -20.96 4.64
CA ARG A 24 12.03 -20.04 3.53
C ARG A 24 12.67 -18.73 4.00
N GLN A 25 12.08 -18.10 5.01
CA GLN A 25 12.62 -16.86 5.61
C GLN A 25 14.03 -17.07 6.16
N ALA A 26 14.26 -18.18 6.88
CA ALA A 26 15.58 -18.51 7.41
C ALA A 26 16.63 -18.69 6.31
N GLY A 27 16.26 -19.29 5.18
CA GLY A 27 17.14 -19.42 4.01
C GLY A 27 17.57 -18.06 3.46
N LEU A 28 16.62 -17.15 3.22
CA LEU A 28 16.91 -15.80 2.72
C LEU A 28 17.76 -14.98 3.70
N LEU A 29 17.48 -15.07 5.01
CA LEU A 29 18.28 -14.40 6.03
C LEU A 29 19.73 -14.92 6.09
N VAL A 30 19.94 -16.23 5.90
CA VAL A 30 21.29 -16.79 5.79
C VAL A 30 22.00 -16.25 4.56
N THR A 31 21.33 -16.24 3.39
CA THR A 31 21.89 -15.66 2.16
C THR A 31 22.25 -14.19 2.33
N ARG A 32 21.37 -13.38 2.95
CA ARG A 32 21.63 -11.97 3.26
C ARG A 32 22.86 -11.80 4.15
N ARG A 33 22.97 -12.61 5.20
CA ARG A 33 24.10 -12.57 6.13
C ARG A 33 25.43 -12.91 5.45
N LEU A 34 25.42 -13.81 4.48
CA LEU A 34 26.61 -14.19 3.71
C LEU A 34 26.98 -13.13 2.67
N ASN A 35 26.01 -12.35 2.18
CA ASN A 35 26.19 -11.32 1.15
C ASN A 35 25.67 -9.94 1.62
N PRO A 36 26.31 -9.31 2.63
CA PRO A 36 25.81 -8.07 3.24
C PRO A 36 25.90 -6.83 2.35
N LEU A 37 26.69 -6.88 1.27
CA LEU A 37 26.84 -5.78 0.32
C LEU A 37 25.87 -5.87 -0.88
N GLU A 38 25.22 -7.00 -1.07
CA GLU A 38 24.24 -7.19 -2.14
C GLU A 38 22.85 -6.68 -1.73
N PRO A 39 21.93 -6.40 -2.67
CA PRO A 39 20.53 -6.20 -2.34
C PRO A 39 19.96 -7.38 -1.55
N PRO A 40 18.97 -7.17 -0.67
CA PRO A 40 18.35 -8.28 0.04
C PRO A 40 17.81 -9.35 -0.91
N PRO A 41 18.13 -10.64 -0.69
CA PRO A 41 17.59 -11.71 -1.49
C PRO A 41 16.09 -11.80 -1.26
N TYR A 42 15.32 -12.07 -2.30
CA TYR A 42 13.88 -12.24 -2.20
C TYR A 42 13.43 -13.48 -2.96
N GLN A 43 12.22 -13.93 -2.64
CA GLN A 43 11.56 -15.00 -3.38
C GLN A 43 10.08 -14.66 -3.56
N LEU A 44 9.56 -14.90 -4.76
CA LEU A 44 8.12 -14.85 -5.01
C LEU A 44 7.42 -16.03 -4.33
N LEU A 45 6.32 -15.74 -3.65
CA LEU A 45 5.47 -16.75 -3.05
C LEU A 45 4.58 -17.36 -4.14
N PRO A 46 4.48 -18.70 -4.21
CA PRO A 46 3.67 -19.39 -5.20
C PRO A 46 2.19 -19.27 -4.81
N THR A 47 1.63 -18.08 -4.99
CA THR A 47 0.22 -17.82 -4.74
C THR A 47 -0.51 -17.94 -6.07
N THR A 48 -1.26 -19.02 -6.25
CA THR A 48 -2.07 -19.29 -7.46
C THR A 48 -3.54 -18.91 -7.28
N GLU A 49 -3.93 -18.50 -6.08
CA GLU A 49 -5.30 -18.08 -5.78
C GLU A 49 -5.55 -16.65 -6.30
N PRO A 50 -6.60 -16.44 -7.12
CA PRO A 50 -6.99 -15.11 -7.56
C PRO A 50 -7.26 -14.18 -6.36
N GLY A 51 -6.77 -12.94 -6.42
CA GLY A 51 -6.99 -11.96 -5.35
C GLY A 51 -6.02 -12.05 -4.17
N LEU A 52 -4.99 -12.89 -4.22
CA LEU A 52 -3.94 -12.96 -3.21
C LEU A 52 -2.55 -12.67 -3.78
N GLY A 53 -1.70 -12.04 -2.98
CA GLY A 53 -0.33 -11.69 -3.39
C GLY A 53 -0.31 -10.86 -4.66
N LEU A 54 0.63 -11.15 -5.56
CA LEU A 54 0.73 -10.47 -6.86
C LEU A 54 -0.49 -10.69 -7.77
N ALA A 55 -1.25 -11.78 -7.56
CA ALA A 55 -2.48 -12.04 -8.31
C ALA A 55 -3.68 -11.19 -7.84
N ALA A 56 -3.49 -10.35 -6.81
CA ALA A 56 -4.46 -9.34 -6.40
C ALA A 56 -4.33 -8.01 -7.14
N LEU A 57 -3.24 -7.82 -7.90
CA LEU A 57 -3.05 -6.59 -8.67
C LEU A 57 -4.06 -6.52 -9.82
N PRO A 58 -4.72 -5.37 -10.03
CA PRO A 58 -5.58 -5.15 -11.18
C PRO A 58 -4.77 -5.08 -12.48
N GLN A 59 -5.47 -5.06 -13.61
CA GLN A 59 -4.83 -4.69 -14.87
C GLN A 59 -4.37 -3.23 -14.79
N PRO A 60 -3.16 -2.90 -15.25
CA PRO A 60 -2.66 -1.53 -15.21
C PRO A 60 -3.50 -0.61 -16.10
N ASP A 61 -3.75 0.60 -15.63
CA ASP A 61 -4.38 1.69 -16.41
C ASP A 61 -3.40 2.87 -16.52
N GLY A 62 -3.44 3.59 -17.65
CA GLY A 62 -2.61 4.78 -17.84
C GLY A 62 -2.96 5.94 -16.89
N GLY A 63 -4.13 5.89 -16.24
CA GLY A 63 -4.57 6.83 -15.22
C GLY A 63 -4.25 6.41 -13.78
N ASP A 64 -3.54 5.30 -13.58
CA ASP A 64 -3.21 4.79 -12.24
C ASP A 64 -2.46 5.83 -11.39
N LEU A 65 -2.86 5.95 -10.12
CA LEU A 65 -2.34 6.92 -9.17
C LEU A 65 -1.62 6.22 -8.00
N PHE A 66 -0.59 6.85 -7.45
CA PHE A 66 0.14 6.42 -6.26
C PHE A 66 -0.08 7.46 -5.16
N PHE A 67 -0.72 7.07 -4.07
CA PHE A 67 -1.16 7.94 -3.00
C PHE A 67 -0.40 7.67 -1.70
N ASP A 68 -0.04 8.75 -1.02
CA ASP A 68 0.52 8.75 0.32
C ASP A 68 -0.05 9.94 1.13
N ILE A 69 -0.10 9.81 2.45
CA ILE A 69 -0.62 10.84 3.35
C ILE A 69 0.19 10.89 4.64
N GLU A 70 0.53 12.12 5.04
CA GLU A 70 1.32 12.39 6.23
C GLU A 70 0.53 13.25 7.21
N GLY A 71 0.66 12.93 8.49
CA GLY A 71 -0.04 13.62 9.56
C GLY A 71 0.75 13.72 10.86
N ASP A 72 0.41 14.74 11.65
CA ASP A 72 0.93 14.97 12.99
C ASP A 72 -0.22 14.83 14.02
N PRO A 73 -0.24 13.75 14.82
CA PRO A 73 -1.31 13.53 15.80
C PRO A 73 -1.24 14.48 17.00
N PHE A 74 -0.16 15.25 17.17
CA PHE A 74 0.05 16.14 18.32
C PHE A 74 -0.35 17.59 18.06
N VAL A 75 -0.76 17.93 16.83
CA VAL A 75 -1.33 19.25 16.54
C VAL A 75 -2.68 19.38 17.26
N ASP A 76 -2.79 20.34 18.17
CA ASP A 76 -4.04 20.61 18.87
C ASP A 76 -5.13 21.06 17.89
N PRO A 77 -6.41 20.69 18.10
CA PRO A 77 -6.92 19.89 19.22
C PRO A 77 -7.02 18.38 18.95
N SER A 78 -6.74 17.91 17.73
CA SER A 78 -7.10 16.53 17.34
C SER A 78 -6.27 15.95 16.18
N GLY A 79 -5.04 16.44 16.01
CA GLY A 79 -4.11 16.08 14.95
C GLY A 79 -4.44 16.71 13.60
N LEU A 80 -3.43 16.72 12.72
CA LEU A 80 -3.46 17.33 11.39
C LEU A 80 -2.82 16.42 10.34
N GLU A 81 -3.56 15.98 9.34
CA GLU A 81 -3.04 15.45 8.07
C GLU A 81 -2.54 16.62 7.22
N TYR A 82 -1.24 16.90 7.31
CA TYR A 82 -0.66 18.12 6.74
C TYR A 82 -0.25 17.98 5.27
N LEU A 83 -0.18 16.75 4.73
CA LEU A 83 0.21 16.52 3.34
C LEU A 83 -0.51 15.30 2.76
N LEU A 84 -1.25 15.52 1.68
CA LEU A 84 -1.72 14.46 0.79
C LEU A 84 -0.87 14.52 -0.48
N GLY A 85 -0.15 13.44 -0.79
CA GLY A 85 0.73 13.33 -1.95
C GLY A 85 0.18 12.35 -2.96
N VAL A 86 0.17 12.74 -4.24
CA VAL A 86 -0.23 11.84 -5.34
C VAL A 86 0.75 11.92 -6.49
N GLY A 87 1.20 10.77 -6.98
CA GLY A 87 2.06 10.64 -8.15
C GLY A 87 1.43 9.77 -9.24
N TRP A 88 1.80 10.00 -10.49
CA TRP A 88 1.30 9.23 -11.64
C TRP A 88 2.30 9.28 -12.80
N ALA A 89 2.21 8.33 -13.73
CA ALA A 89 2.91 8.43 -14.99
C ALA A 89 2.06 9.22 -15.99
N ASN A 90 2.59 10.28 -16.57
CA ASN A 90 1.88 11.05 -17.60
C ASN A 90 1.84 10.27 -18.93
N ALA A 91 1.17 10.84 -19.94
CA ALA A 91 1.04 10.22 -21.27
C ALA A 91 2.38 9.94 -21.99
N ARG A 92 3.49 10.53 -21.53
CA ARG A 92 4.84 10.30 -22.05
C ARG A 92 5.62 9.28 -21.21
N GLY A 93 5.04 8.77 -20.14
CA GLY A 93 5.69 7.87 -19.17
C GLY A 93 6.58 8.60 -18.16
N GLU A 94 6.52 9.94 -18.08
CA GLU A 94 7.27 10.71 -17.09
C GLU A 94 6.48 10.74 -15.78
N PHE A 95 7.17 10.62 -14.64
CA PHE A 95 6.53 10.66 -13.34
C PHE A 95 6.20 12.10 -12.94
N GLU A 96 4.92 12.38 -12.73
CA GLU A 96 4.40 13.63 -12.20
C GLU A 96 3.96 13.44 -10.76
N TYR A 97 3.98 14.54 -10.00
CA TYR A 97 3.61 14.56 -8.59
C TYR A 97 2.84 15.83 -8.26
N ARG A 98 1.82 15.69 -7.42
CA ARG A 98 1.06 16.79 -6.83
C ARG A 98 0.97 16.59 -5.32
N ALA A 99 1.16 17.69 -4.59
CA ALA A 99 0.97 17.76 -3.15
C ALA A 99 -0.19 18.70 -2.82
N PHE A 100 -0.99 18.31 -1.84
CA PHE A 100 -2.02 19.15 -1.22
C PHE A 100 -1.61 19.38 0.23
N TRP A 101 -1.20 20.61 0.54
CA TRP A 101 -0.65 20.98 1.84
C TRP A 101 -1.72 21.59 2.73
N ALA A 102 -1.62 21.28 4.02
CA ALA A 102 -2.41 21.87 5.07
C ALA A 102 -1.52 22.31 6.24
N HIS A 103 -1.87 23.45 6.82
CA HIS A 103 -1.16 24.05 7.97
C HIS A 103 -2.10 24.33 9.15
N ASP A 104 -3.40 24.12 8.95
CA ASP A 104 -4.47 24.26 9.93
C ASP A 104 -5.67 23.41 9.51
N GLU A 105 -6.68 23.32 10.37
CA GLU A 105 -7.89 22.53 10.12
C GLU A 105 -8.65 22.96 8.85
N ALA A 106 -8.69 24.28 8.57
CA ALA A 106 -9.38 24.80 7.40
C ALA A 106 -8.69 24.37 6.09
N SER A 107 -7.36 24.40 6.08
CA SER A 107 -6.55 23.93 4.95
C SER A 107 -6.48 22.40 4.87
N GLU A 108 -6.59 21.65 5.97
CA GLU A 108 -6.74 20.18 5.93
C GLU A 108 -8.03 19.79 5.21
N LYS A 109 -9.13 20.47 5.53
CA LYS A 109 -10.40 20.29 4.82
C LYS A 109 -10.25 20.57 3.33
N LEU A 110 -9.64 21.71 2.97
CA LEU A 110 -9.46 22.08 1.57
C LEU A 110 -8.56 21.09 0.82
N ALA A 111 -7.43 20.69 1.41
CA ALA A 111 -6.50 19.72 0.83
C ALA A 111 -7.18 18.37 0.60
N PHE A 112 -8.00 17.92 1.55
CA PHE A 112 -8.82 16.71 1.40
C PHE A 112 -9.82 16.84 0.24
N GLU A 113 -10.57 17.94 0.16
CA GLU A 113 -11.55 18.16 -0.91
C GLU A 113 -10.89 18.20 -2.29
N GLU A 114 -9.80 18.96 -2.43
CA GLU A 114 -9.05 19.07 -3.69
C GLU A 114 -8.41 17.74 -4.11
N PHE A 115 -7.94 16.94 -3.15
CA PHE A 115 -7.42 15.60 -3.43
C PHE A 115 -8.52 14.67 -3.96
N ILE A 116 -9.68 14.61 -3.30
CA ILE A 116 -10.78 13.76 -3.74
C ILE A 116 -11.31 14.20 -5.12
N ASP A 117 -11.43 15.51 -5.34
CA ASP A 117 -11.81 16.07 -6.64
C ASP A 117 -10.82 15.68 -7.74
N PHE A 118 -9.52 15.76 -7.46
CA PHE A 118 -8.48 15.32 -8.39
C PHE A 118 -8.59 13.84 -8.75
N VAL A 119 -8.84 12.97 -7.77
CA VAL A 119 -9.05 11.53 -8.00
C VAL A 119 -10.33 11.29 -8.81
N GLY A 120 -11.42 11.98 -8.49
CA GLY A 120 -12.70 11.86 -9.21
C GLY A 120 -12.63 12.31 -10.67
N GLU A 121 -11.92 13.41 -10.95
CA GLU A 121 -11.64 13.85 -12.31
C GLU A 121 -10.79 12.84 -13.06
N SER A 122 -9.79 12.24 -12.40
CA SER A 122 -8.95 11.21 -12.98
C SER A 122 -9.77 9.97 -13.35
N LEU A 123 -10.66 9.53 -12.46
CA LEU A 123 -11.58 8.39 -12.70
C LEU A 123 -12.53 8.65 -13.86
N THR A 124 -12.98 9.89 -14.02
CA THR A 124 -13.84 10.27 -15.15
C THR A 124 -13.09 10.13 -16.49
N ARG A 125 -11.78 10.41 -16.50
CA ARG A 125 -10.93 10.24 -17.70
C ARG A 125 -10.52 8.79 -17.93
N SER A 126 -10.25 8.04 -16.86
CA SER A 126 -9.82 6.65 -16.86
C SER A 126 -10.68 5.83 -15.88
N PRO A 127 -11.83 5.30 -16.32
CA PRO A 127 -12.72 4.53 -15.44
C PRO A 127 -12.12 3.22 -14.90
N GLY A 128 -11.01 2.75 -15.48
CA GLY A 128 -10.28 1.56 -15.05
C GLY A 128 -9.13 1.83 -14.09
N LEU A 129 -8.86 3.10 -13.73
CA LEU A 129 -7.72 3.43 -12.88
C LEU A 129 -7.89 2.91 -11.46
N HIS A 130 -6.75 2.65 -10.82
CA HIS A 130 -6.65 2.34 -9.41
C HIS A 130 -5.77 3.37 -8.70
N VAL A 131 -6.01 3.52 -7.40
CA VAL A 131 -5.20 4.35 -6.50
C VAL A 131 -4.44 3.40 -5.58
N TYR A 132 -3.15 3.24 -5.84
CA TYR A 132 -2.27 2.40 -5.04
C TYR A 132 -1.79 3.17 -3.81
N HIS A 133 -1.83 2.51 -2.65
CA HIS A 133 -1.33 3.04 -1.38
C HIS A 133 -0.58 1.93 -0.63
N TYR A 134 0.13 2.26 0.46
CA TYR A 134 0.99 1.32 1.16
C TYR A 134 0.64 1.25 2.65
N ALA A 135 -0.19 0.26 2.98
CA ALA A 135 -0.73 -0.06 4.31
C ALA A 135 -2.16 0.50 4.53
N PRO A 136 -2.83 0.17 5.65
CA PRO A 136 -4.24 0.48 5.83
C PRO A 136 -4.50 1.89 6.41
N TYR A 137 -3.45 2.69 6.63
CA TYR A 137 -3.57 4.00 7.27
C TYR A 137 -4.34 4.98 6.37
N GLU A 138 -3.98 5.01 5.10
CA GLU A 138 -4.46 5.94 4.08
C GLU A 138 -5.97 5.84 3.85
N PRO A 139 -6.56 4.65 3.56
CA PRO A 139 -8.02 4.53 3.45
C PRO A 139 -8.74 4.82 4.78
N ALA A 140 -8.10 4.60 5.93
CA ALA A 140 -8.68 4.96 7.23
C ALA A 140 -8.64 6.48 7.47
N ALA A 141 -7.58 7.16 7.04
CA ALA A 141 -7.44 8.61 7.08
C ALA A 141 -8.48 9.29 6.18
N LEU A 142 -8.66 8.83 4.95
CA LEU A 142 -9.69 9.37 4.05
C LEU A 142 -11.11 9.25 4.65
N LYS A 143 -11.45 8.10 5.25
CA LYS A 143 -12.73 7.92 5.95
C LYS A 143 -12.88 8.85 7.15
N ARG A 144 -11.80 9.06 7.91
CA ARG A 144 -11.77 9.96 9.06
C ARG A 144 -11.99 11.41 8.62
N LEU A 145 -11.25 11.88 7.61
CA LEU A 145 -11.37 13.23 7.05
C LEU A 145 -12.77 13.48 6.48
N MET A 146 -13.29 12.53 5.71
CA MET A 146 -14.68 12.54 5.21
C MET A 146 -15.68 12.73 6.36
N GLY A 147 -15.59 11.91 7.41
CA GLY A 147 -16.49 11.98 8.56
C GLY A 147 -16.30 13.23 9.43
N ARG A 148 -15.06 13.73 9.55
CA ARG A 148 -14.73 14.96 10.29
C ARG A 148 -15.33 16.18 9.61
N TYR A 149 -15.15 16.30 8.30
CA TYR A 149 -15.51 17.50 7.55
C TYR A 149 -16.90 17.48 6.95
N GLY A 150 -17.53 16.30 6.82
CA GLY A 150 -18.86 16.16 6.24
C GLY A 150 -18.91 16.57 4.77
N THR A 151 -17.81 16.34 4.04
CA THR A 151 -17.68 16.67 2.63
C THR A 151 -17.12 15.50 1.84
N ARG A 152 -17.43 15.47 0.53
CA ARG A 152 -17.03 14.41 -0.41
C ARG A 152 -17.43 12.99 0.00
N GLU A 153 -18.49 12.86 0.80
CA GLU A 153 -18.96 11.58 1.32
C GLU A 153 -19.31 10.58 0.21
N ARG A 154 -19.98 11.06 -0.83
CA ARG A 154 -20.38 10.22 -1.96
C ARG A 154 -19.16 9.76 -2.75
N GLU A 155 -18.26 10.67 -3.05
CA GLU A 155 -17.05 10.41 -3.82
C GLU A 155 -16.18 9.38 -3.09
N VAL A 156 -16.01 9.51 -1.78
CA VAL A 156 -15.28 8.52 -0.97
C VAL A 156 -16.01 7.16 -0.91
N ASP A 157 -17.34 7.12 -0.77
CA ASP A 157 -18.10 5.84 -0.83
C ASP A 157 -17.92 5.16 -2.20
N ASP A 158 -18.00 5.93 -3.28
CA ASP A 158 -17.87 5.44 -4.65
C ASP A 158 -16.46 4.84 -4.87
N LEU A 159 -15.39 5.47 -4.37
CA LEU A 159 -14.02 4.93 -4.39
C LEU A 159 -13.90 3.60 -3.65
N LEU A 160 -14.46 3.52 -2.44
CA LEU A 160 -14.38 2.35 -1.59
C LEU A 160 -15.19 1.17 -2.16
N ARG A 161 -16.42 1.45 -2.61
CA ARG A 161 -17.32 0.45 -3.21
C ARG A 161 -16.78 -0.04 -4.55
N GLY A 162 -16.21 0.86 -5.34
CA GLY A 162 -15.57 0.58 -6.62
C GLY A 162 -14.28 -0.23 -6.51
N ARG A 163 -13.75 -0.43 -5.28
CA ARG A 163 -12.45 -1.07 -5.03
C ARG A 163 -11.31 -0.40 -5.79
N VAL A 164 -11.39 0.93 -5.93
CA VAL A 164 -10.38 1.75 -6.61
C VAL A 164 -9.08 1.77 -5.82
N LEU A 165 -9.16 1.74 -4.48
CA LEU A 165 -8.00 1.72 -3.59
C LEU A 165 -7.37 0.32 -3.52
N VAL A 166 -6.08 0.23 -3.83
CA VAL A 166 -5.30 -1.03 -3.83
C VAL A 166 -4.17 -0.96 -2.80
N ASP A 167 -4.26 -1.83 -1.79
CA ASP A 167 -3.27 -1.96 -0.72
C ASP A 167 -2.05 -2.78 -1.19
N LEU A 168 -0.98 -2.09 -1.60
CA LEU A 168 0.27 -2.71 -2.04
C LEU A 168 1.00 -3.44 -0.91
N TYR A 169 0.80 -3.04 0.35
CA TYR A 169 1.41 -3.73 1.48
C TYR A 169 0.84 -5.16 1.60
N GLN A 170 -0.47 -5.34 1.46
CA GLN A 170 -1.07 -6.68 1.45
C GLN A 170 -0.60 -7.51 0.26
N VAL A 171 -0.53 -6.92 -0.93
CA VAL A 171 -0.01 -7.56 -2.16
C VAL A 171 1.40 -8.08 -1.93
N VAL A 172 2.31 -7.22 -1.46
CA VAL A 172 3.72 -7.58 -1.25
C VAL A 172 3.86 -8.61 -0.14
N ARG A 173 3.18 -8.41 1.01
CA ARG A 173 3.24 -9.31 2.17
C ARG A 173 2.80 -10.74 1.84
N GLN A 174 1.90 -10.90 0.87
CA GLN A 174 1.37 -12.20 0.43
C GLN A 174 2.06 -12.73 -0.84
N GLY A 175 2.79 -11.88 -1.56
CA GLY A 175 3.42 -12.21 -2.84
C GLY A 175 4.94 -12.37 -2.76
N VAL A 176 5.61 -11.81 -1.76
CA VAL A 176 7.07 -11.74 -1.68
C VAL A 176 7.56 -12.07 -0.27
N CYS A 177 8.60 -12.90 -0.21
CA CYS A 177 9.38 -13.16 0.98
C CYS A 177 10.74 -12.47 0.80
N VAL A 178 11.12 -11.55 1.70
CA VAL A 178 12.37 -10.79 1.60
C VAL A 178 13.33 -11.23 2.72
N GLY A 179 14.61 -11.35 2.40
CA GLY A 179 15.69 -11.72 3.32
C GLY A 179 16.10 -10.62 4.30
N THR A 180 15.16 -9.77 4.71
CA THR A 180 15.32 -8.81 5.80
C THR A 180 14.25 -9.06 6.86
N PRO A 181 14.48 -8.63 8.12
CA PRO A 181 13.42 -8.53 9.12
C PRO A 181 12.27 -7.64 8.66
#